data_AF-A0A661KQL4-F1
#
_entry.id   AF-A0A661KQL4-F1
#
_cell.length_a   1.000
_cell.length_b   1.000
_cell.length_c   1.000
_cell.angle_alpha   90.00
_cell.angle_beta   90.00
_cell.angle_gamma   90.00
#
_symmetry.space_group_name_H-M   'P 1'
#
loop_
_entity.id
_entity.type
_entity.pdbx_description
1 polymer ?
#
loop_
_entity_poly.entity_id
_entity_poly.type
_entity_poly.pdbx_seq_one_letter_code
_entity_poly.pdbx_strand_id
1 'polypeptide(L)'
;MKDFFFKIAPYVKRPFSVLLMSGEDTDCSRYCVAGWDPLLVISSKKEQAHVWNTKENVIQKLTPSDALLFIDRIIDQLSKDISYREAPFVGGFMGYISYEFKNVIEPHLPQKAKDDLCLPDLFFIFPSKVVVFDKKKLS
;
A
#
# COMPACT_ATOMS: atom_id res chain seq x y z
N MET A 1 3.92 -1.34 -21.90
CA MET A 1 4.23 -0.79 -20.54
C MET A 1 4.22 0.73 -20.50
N LYS A 2 4.96 1.40 -21.41
CA LYS A 2 4.91 2.88 -21.56
C LYS A 2 3.48 3.40 -21.69
N ASP A 3 2.63 2.71 -22.45
CA ASP A 3 1.23 3.13 -22.66
C ASP A 3 0.39 3.11 -21.38
N PHE A 4 0.61 2.16 -20.47
CA PHE A 4 -0.12 2.14 -19.19
C PHE A 4 0.29 3.31 -18.30
N PHE A 5 1.61 3.56 -18.19
CA PHE A 5 2.12 4.68 -17.41
C PHE A 5 1.55 6.02 -17.91
N PHE A 6 1.59 6.28 -19.22
CA PHE A 6 1.05 7.54 -19.76
C PHE A 6 -0.47 7.68 -19.56
N LYS A 7 -1.23 6.57 -19.61
CA LYS A 7 -2.67 6.58 -19.32
C LYS A 7 -2.96 6.89 -17.85
N ILE A 8 -2.15 6.36 -16.92
CA ILE A 8 -2.43 6.47 -15.49
C ILE A 8 -1.77 7.69 -14.82
N ALA A 9 -0.66 8.18 -15.38
CA ALA A 9 0.13 9.29 -14.83
C ALA A 9 -0.70 10.54 -14.46
N PRO A 10 -1.73 10.97 -15.22
CA PRO A 10 -2.56 12.10 -14.81
C PRO A 10 -3.28 11.90 -13.46
N TYR A 11 -3.57 10.66 -13.09
CA TYR A 11 -4.32 10.32 -11.87
C TYR A 11 -3.41 10.10 -10.65
N VAL A 12 -2.22 9.55 -10.86
CA VAL A 12 -1.29 9.15 -9.78
C VAL A 12 -0.23 10.21 -9.42
N LYS A 13 -0.35 11.43 -9.95
CA LYS A 13 0.52 12.57 -9.60
C LYS A 13 0.17 13.24 -8.26
N ARG A 14 -0.90 12.79 -7.60
CA ARG A 14 -1.37 13.38 -6.33
C ARG A 14 -0.72 12.66 -5.14
N PRO A 15 -0.60 13.33 -3.98
CA PRO A 15 -0.20 12.65 -2.75
C PRO A 15 -1.03 11.38 -2.52
N PHE A 16 -0.40 10.38 -1.92
CA PHE A 16 -1.04 9.10 -1.60
C PHE A 16 -1.54 8.33 -2.84
N SER A 17 -0.68 8.26 -3.86
CA SER A 17 -0.87 7.42 -5.03
C SER A 17 0.20 6.33 -5.05
N VAL A 18 -0.21 5.10 -5.38
CA VAL A 18 0.68 3.95 -5.51
C VAL A 18 0.57 3.39 -6.92
N LEU A 19 1.71 3.08 -7.51
CA LEU A 19 1.81 2.46 -8.82
C LEU A 19 2.78 1.26 -8.72
N LEU A 20 2.25 0.06 -8.97
CA LEU A 20 3.00 -1.19 -9.04
C LEU A 20 3.10 -1.59 -10.51
N MET A 21 4.31 -1.50 -11.07
CA MET A 21 4.58 -1.86 -12.45
C MET A 21 5.47 -3.09 -12.50
N SER A 22 5.09 -4.07 -13.32
CA SER A 22 5.95 -5.21 -13.60
C SER A 22 6.80 -4.95 -14.86
N GLY A 23 8.11 -4.77 -14.64
CA GLY A 23 9.11 -4.34 -15.63
C GLY A 23 9.57 -5.39 -16.65
N GLU A 24 9.41 -6.67 -16.34
CA GLU A 24 9.92 -7.78 -17.15
C GLU A 24 8.81 -8.48 -17.93
N ASP A 25 9.15 -9.46 -18.77
CA ASP A 25 8.24 -10.36 -19.48
C ASP A 25 8.36 -11.79 -18.89
N THR A 26 8.04 -11.91 -17.60
CA THR A 26 7.94 -13.18 -16.87
C THR A 26 6.47 -13.48 -16.58
N ASP A 27 6.12 -14.72 -16.21
CA ASP A 27 4.73 -15.06 -15.87
C ASP A 27 4.17 -14.23 -14.71
N CYS A 28 5.03 -13.75 -13.81
CA CYS A 28 4.68 -12.85 -12.70
C CYS A 28 4.48 -11.38 -13.14
N SER A 29 4.71 -11.04 -14.41
CA SER A 29 4.71 -9.66 -14.88
C SER A 29 3.45 -9.23 -15.63
N ARG A 30 2.42 -10.09 -15.67
CA ARG A 30 1.20 -9.89 -16.45
C ARG A 30 0.43 -8.63 -16.08
N TYR A 31 0.42 -8.23 -14.81
CA TYR A 31 -0.43 -7.16 -14.32
C TYR A 31 0.36 -5.95 -13.83
N CYS A 32 -0.15 -4.76 -14.11
CA CYS A 32 0.24 -3.53 -13.41
C CYS A 32 -0.96 -3.02 -12.61
N VAL A 33 -0.73 -2.45 -11.43
CA VAL A 33 -1.80 -1.98 -10.54
C VAL A 33 -1.53 -0.55 -10.12
N ALA A 34 -2.55 0.30 -10.16
CA ALA A 34 -2.48 1.66 -9.65
C ALA A 34 -3.62 1.91 -8.68
N GLY A 35 -3.35 2.60 -7.58
CA GLY A 35 -4.33 3.02 -6.58
C GLY A 35 -4.10 4.46 -6.15
N TRP A 36 -5.16 5.23 -5.99
CA TRP A 36 -5.09 6.63 -5.56
C TRP A 36 -6.38 7.08 -4.88
N ASP A 37 -6.42 8.34 -4.45
CA ASP A 37 -7.58 8.98 -3.80
C ASP A 37 -8.04 8.18 -2.56
N PRO A 38 -7.19 8.05 -1.54
CA PRO A 38 -7.42 7.08 -0.50
C PRO A 38 -8.47 7.50 0.52
N LEU A 39 -9.26 6.51 0.93
CA LEU A 39 -10.23 6.62 2.01
C LEU A 39 -9.54 6.62 3.38
N LEU A 40 -8.47 5.83 3.49
CA LEU A 40 -7.66 5.72 4.70
C LEU A 40 -6.18 5.69 4.34
N VAL A 41 -5.37 6.28 5.20
CA VAL A 41 -3.92 6.22 5.17
C VAL A 41 -3.43 5.74 6.53
N ILE A 42 -2.47 4.83 6.51
CA ILE A 42 -1.82 4.25 7.68
C ILE A 42 -0.33 4.49 7.54
N SER A 43 0.28 5.07 8.56
CA SER A 43 1.72 5.30 8.60
C SER A 43 2.24 4.99 9.99
N SER A 44 3.36 4.28 10.08
CA SER A 44 4.07 4.09 11.34
C SER A 44 5.48 4.62 11.28
N LYS A 45 5.99 5.08 12.43
CA LYS A 45 7.39 5.40 12.64
C LYS A 45 7.75 5.07 14.08
N LYS A 46 8.79 4.25 14.27
CA LYS A 46 9.24 3.76 15.58
C LYS A 46 8.05 3.16 16.34
N GLU A 47 7.74 3.68 17.52
CA GLU A 47 6.73 3.12 18.43
C GLU A 47 5.30 3.64 18.17
N GLN A 48 5.11 4.50 17.17
CA GLN A 48 3.81 5.12 16.90
C GLN A 48 3.32 4.87 15.48
N ALA A 49 2.04 4.62 15.36
CA ALA A 49 1.32 4.55 14.11
C ALA A 49 0.10 5.47 14.12
N HIS A 50 -0.26 5.95 12.94
CA HIS A 50 -1.38 6.87 12.73
C HIS A 50 -2.26 6.32 11.63
N VAL A 51 -3.57 6.42 11.84
CA VAL A 51 -4.59 6.17 10.84
C VAL A 51 -5.39 7.44 10.63
N TRP A 52 -5.55 7.86 9.38
CA TRP A 52 -6.32 9.06 9.05
C TRP A 52 -7.02 8.94 7.70
N ASN A 53 -8.08 9.73 7.52
CA ASN A 53 -8.73 9.92 6.23
C ASN A 53 -8.13 11.18 5.59
N THR A 54 -7.93 11.20 4.27
CA THR A 54 -7.40 12.38 3.58
C THR A 54 -8.31 13.62 3.62
N LYS A 55 -9.57 13.45 4.01
CA LYS A 55 -10.56 14.53 4.18
C LYS A 55 -10.70 15.01 5.63
N GLU A 56 -10.20 14.26 6.60
CA GLU A 56 -10.32 14.57 8.04
C GLU A 56 -8.94 14.60 8.71
N ASN A 57 -8.87 15.03 9.97
CA ASN A 57 -7.65 14.92 10.78
C ASN A 57 -7.43 13.46 11.26
N VAL A 58 -6.31 13.20 11.95
CA VAL A 58 -5.97 11.87 12.48
C VAL A 58 -7.14 11.25 13.23
N ILE A 59 -7.56 10.08 12.77
CA ILE A 59 -8.72 9.35 13.28
C ILE A 59 -8.30 8.47 14.46
N GLN A 60 -7.09 7.91 14.40
CA GLN A 60 -6.61 6.99 15.42
C GLN A 60 -5.09 7.02 15.55
N LYS A 61 -4.60 6.94 16.80
CA LYS A 61 -3.20 6.63 17.12
C LYS A 61 -3.15 5.17 17.56
N LEU A 62 -2.16 4.44 17.07
CA LEU A 62 -1.96 3.01 17.28
C LEU A 62 -0.49 2.74 17.58
N THR A 63 -0.19 1.54 18.06
CA THR A 63 1.17 0.99 17.95
C THR A 63 1.38 0.43 16.52
N PRO A 64 2.63 0.26 16.05
CA PRO A 64 2.88 -0.35 14.74
C PRO A 64 2.30 -1.77 14.60
N SER A 65 2.35 -2.57 15.67
CA SER A 65 1.75 -3.92 15.69
C SER A 65 0.23 -3.84 15.57
N ASP A 66 -0.41 -2.91 16.28
CA ASP A 66 -1.86 -2.69 16.17
C ASP A 66 -2.28 -2.18 14.78
N ALA A 67 -1.39 -1.47 14.07
CA ALA A 67 -1.65 -1.03 12.70
C ALA A 67 -1.70 -2.21 11.72
N LEU A 68 -0.87 -3.24 11.89
CA LEU A 68 -0.97 -4.48 11.11
C LEU A 68 -2.28 -5.21 11.42
N LEU A 69 -2.63 -5.36 12.70
CA LEU A 69 -3.90 -5.97 13.11
C LEU A 69 -5.12 -5.16 12.63
N PHE A 70 -4.98 -3.85 12.48
CA PHE A 70 -6.01 -3.00 11.90
C PHE A 70 -6.19 -3.28 10.40
N ILE A 71 -5.09 -3.42 9.66
CA ILE A 71 -5.10 -3.81 8.24
C ILE A 71 -5.77 -5.19 8.07
N ASP A 72 -5.34 -6.18 8.85
CA ASP A 72 -5.86 -7.55 8.78
C ASP A 72 -7.36 -7.59 9.03
N ARG A 73 -7.84 -6.92 10.08
CA ARG A 73 -9.28 -6.86 10.40
C ARG A 73 -10.12 -6.28 9.25
N ILE A 74 -9.63 -5.26 8.56
CA ILE A 74 -10.34 -4.66 7.42
C ILE A 74 -10.33 -5.62 6.23
N ILE A 75 -9.20 -6.26 5.92
CA ILE A 75 -9.09 -7.23 4.83
C ILE A 75 -10.01 -8.43 5.10
N ASP A 76 -10.05 -8.94 6.33
CA ASP A 76 -10.93 -10.04 6.73
C ASP A 76 -12.41 -9.70 6.61
N GLN A 77 -12.79 -8.45 6.88
CA GLN A 77 -14.17 -8.00 6.69
C GLN A 77 -14.53 -7.92 5.21
N LEU A 78 -13.64 -7.41 4.37
CA LEU A 78 -13.88 -7.21 2.93
C LEU A 78 -13.83 -8.52 2.12
N SER A 79 -13.03 -9.50 2.56
CA SER A 79 -12.80 -10.74 1.81
C SER A 79 -13.93 -11.77 1.92
N LYS A 80 -14.83 -11.63 2.91
CA LYS A 80 -15.95 -12.56 3.16
C LYS A 80 -16.90 -12.71 1.98
N ASP A 81 -17.06 -11.67 1.17
CA ASP A 81 -18.02 -11.63 0.07
C ASP A 81 -17.37 -11.83 -1.31
N ILE A 82 -16.05 -12.10 -1.36
CA ILE A 82 -15.31 -12.23 -2.63
C ILE A 82 -15.25 -13.71 -3.05
N SER A 83 -16.25 -14.16 -3.82
CA SER A 83 -16.34 -15.53 -4.33
C SER A 83 -15.61 -15.76 -5.66
N TYR A 84 -15.36 -14.70 -6.44
CA TYR A 84 -14.70 -14.76 -7.74
C TYR A 84 -13.76 -13.57 -7.96
N ARG A 85 -12.58 -13.82 -8.57
CA ARG A 85 -11.56 -12.80 -8.82
C ARG A 85 -11.11 -12.82 -10.28
N GLU A 86 -11.50 -11.80 -11.04
CA GLU A 86 -11.03 -11.61 -12.43
C GLU A 86 -9.64 -10.96 -12.52
N ALA A 87 -9.14 -10.42 -11.41
CA ALA A 87 -7.89 -9.69 -11.31
C ALA A 87 -7.10 -10.11 -10.06
N PRO A 88 -5.75 -10.00 -10.06
CA PRO A 88 -4.93 -10.37 -8.90
C PRO A 88 -5.14 -9.44 -7.68
N PHE A 89 -5.67 -8.24 -7.91
CA PHE A 89 -5.95 -7.26 -6.87
C PHE A 89 -7.32 -6.65 -7.13
N VAL A 90 -8.24 -6.80 -6.18
CA VAL A 90 -9.64 -6.34 -6.28
C VAL A 90 -9.97 -5.24 -5.27
N GLY A 91 -8.97 -4.78 -4.52
CA GLY A 91 -9.11 -3.83 -3.42
C GLY A 91 -8.28 -4.28 -2.21
N GLY A 92 -8.14 -3.38 -1.23
CA GLY A 92 -7.30 -3.58 -0.05
C GLY A 92 -6.23 -2.50 0.08
N PHE A 93 -5.24 -2.75 0.91
CA PHE A 93 -4.17 -1.79 1.17
C PHE A 93 -3.06 -1.86 0.12
N MET A 94 -2.49 -0.70 -0.23
CA MET A 94 -1.36 -0.57 -1.15
C MET A 94 -0.31 0.35 -0.53
N GLY A 95 0.97 0.02 -0.66
CA GLY A 95 2.02 0.81 -0.02
C GLY A 95 3.30 0.04 0.15
N TYR A 96 4.03 0.33 1.23
CA TYR A 96 5.32 -0.28 1.51
C TYR A 96 5.52 -0.55 3.01
N ILE A 97 6.38 -1.54 3.28
CA ILE A 97 7.01 -1.77 4.57
C ILE A 97 8.50 -1.57 4.35
N SER A 98 9.09 -0.65 5.09
CA SER A 98 10.51 -0.37 5.01
C SER A 98 11.33 -1.41 5.76
N TYR A 99 12.63 -1.44 5.50
CA TYR A 99 13.56 -2.30 6.23
C TYR A 99 13.59 -2.01 7.74
N GLU A 100 13.43 -0.75 8.16
CA GLU A 100 13.47 -0.35 9.57
C GLU A 100 12.29 -0.89 10.38
N PHE A 101 11.21 -1.34 9.71
CA PHE A 101 10.11 -2.01 10.38
C PHE A 101 10.54 -3.31 11.08
N LYS A 102 11.68 -3.91 10.69
CA LYS A 102 12.27 -5.03 11.42
C LYS A 102 12.46 -4.73 12.91
N ASN A 103 12.71 -3.48 13.29
CA ASN A 103 12.95 -3.07 14.67
C ASN A 103 11.66 -3.14 15.52
N VAL A 104 10.48 -3.11 14.88
CA VAL A 104 9.20 -3.37 15.54
C VAL A 104 9.02 -4.87 15.79
N ILE A 105 9.41 -5.69 14.82
CA ILE A 105 9.25 -7.16 14.87
C ILE A 105 10.29 -7.78 15.84
N GLU A 106 11.52 -7.27 15.82
CA GLU A 106 12.66 -7.73 16.61
C GLU A 106 13.27 -6.56 17.41
N PRO A 107 12.62 -6.12 18.50
CA PRO A 107 13.03 -4.94 19.27
C PRO A 107 14.39 -5.08 19.96
N HIS A 108 14.91 -6.30 20.07
CA HIS A 108 16.21 -6.58 20.68
C HIS A 108 17.40 -6.41 19.73
N LEU A 109 17.16 -6.12 18.43
CA LEU A 109 18.24 -5.88 17.49
C LEU A 109 18.99 -4.56 17.78
N PRO A 110 20.32 -4.51 17.62
CA PRO A 110 21.07 -3.27 17.77
C PRO A 110 20.68 -2.21 16.71
N GLN A 111 20.12 -1.09 17.16
CA GLN A 111 19.75 0.05 16.31
C GLN A 111 20.92 1.04 16.18
N LYS A 112 21.92 0.69 15.37
CA LYS A 112 23.14 1.51 15.17
C LYS A 112 23.08 2.42 13.94
N ALA A 113 22.14 2.16 13.02
CA ALA A 113 22.00 2.96 11.82
C ALA A 113 21.37 4.33 12.15
N LYS A 114 21.86 5.38 11.49
CA LYS A 114 21.30 6.73 11.60
C LYS A 114 20.09 6.85 10.67
N ASP A 115 18.98 7.38 11.20
CA ASP A 115 17.75 7.59 10.43
C ASP A 115 17.81 8.91 9.64
N ASP A 116 18.59 8.91 8.56
CA ASP A 116 18.83 10.11 7.74
C ASP A 116 17.67 10.44 6.78
N LEU A 117 16.83 9.45 6.46
CA LEU A 117 15.73 9.60 5.51
C LEU A 117 14.42 10.01 6.18
N CYS A 118 14.24 9.72 7.48
CA CYS A 118 13.02 10.01 8.23
C CYS A 118 11.74 9.49 7.56
N LEU A 119 11.85 8.43 6.75
CA LEU A 119 10.73 7.80 6.07
C LEU A 119 9.90 7.00 7.08
N PRO A 120 8.57 6.90 6.88
CA PRO A 120 7.75 5.95 7.61
C PRO A 120 8.32 4.53 7.54
N ASP A 121 8.25 3.81 8.65
CA ASP A 121 8.68 2.42 8.71
C ASP A 121 7.66 1.50 8.00
N LEU A 122 6.39 1.87 8.04
CA LEU A 122 5.29 1.28 7.28
C LEU A 122 4.40 2.41 6.76
N PHE A 123 3.94 2.28 5.52
CA PHE A 123 3.03 3.24 4.90
C PHE A 123 2.08 2.53 3.95
N PHE A 124 0.78 2.60 4.23
CA PHE A 124 -0.26 2.01 3.39
C PHE A 124 -1.39 3.01 3.15
N ILE A 125 -2.00 2.90 1.97
CA ILE A 125 -3.23 3.57 1.60
C ILE A 125 -4.31 2.54 1.36
N PHE A 126 -5.55 2.86 1.70
CA PHE A 126 -6.73 2.17 1.23
C PHE A 126 -7.37 3.02 0.11
N PRO A 127 -7.04 2.76 -1.16
CA PRO A 127 -7.47 3.60 -2.28
C PRO A 127 -8.98 3.45 -2.53
N SER A 128 -9.68 4.55 -2.83
CA SER A 128 -11.06 4.48 -3.35
C SER A 128 -11.08 4.14 -4.84
N LYS A 129 -9.98 4.38 -5.56
CA LYS A 129 -9.85 4.15 -7.00
C LYS A 129 -8.67 3.24 -7.26
N VAL A 130 -8.94 2.16 -7.98
CA VAL A 130 -7.96 1.14 -8.36
C VAL A 130 -8.10 0.85 -9.84
N VAL A 131 -6.98 0.74 -10.54
CA VAL A 131 -6.91 0.25 -11.93
C VAL A 131 -5.96 -0.91 -11.97
N VAL A 132 -6.43 -2.04 -12.51
CA VAL A 132 -5.61 -3.20 -12.84
C VAL A 132 -5.50 -3.30 -14.35
N PHE A 133 -4.27 -3.31 -14.84
CA PHE A 133 -3.95 -3.44 -16.25
C PHE A 133 -3.46 -4.86 -16.52
N ASP A 134 -4.17 -5.57 -17.40
CA ASP A 134 -3.78 -6.92 -17.86
C ASP A 134 -3.07 -6.82 -19.21
N LYS A 135 -1.76 -7.15 -19.23
CA LYS A 135 -0.96 -7.14 -20.46
C LYS A 135 -1.48 -8.14 -21.50
N LYS A 136 -2.07 -9.28 -21.10
CA LYS A 136 -2.51 -10.36 -22.01
C LYS A 136 -3.87 -10.10 -22.68
N LYS A 137 -4.68 -9.16 -22.18
CA LYS A 137 -5.97 -8.78 -22.80
C LYS A 137 -5.83 -7.77 -23.94
N LEU A 138 -4.61 -7.28 -24.21
CA LEU A 138 -4.30 -6.28 -25.23
C LEU A 138 -3.40 -6.82 -26.36
N SER A 139 -3.03 -8.10 -26.29
CA SER A 139 -2.23 -8.83 -27.29
C SER A 139 -3.10 -9.77 -28.11
#